data_AF-A0A225UHU1-F1
#
_entry.id   AF-A0A225UHU1-F1
#
_cell.length_a   1.000
_cell.length_b   1.000
_cell.length_c   1.000
_cell.angle_alpha   90.00
_cell.angle_beta   90.00
_cell.angle_gamma   90.00
#
_symmetry.space_group_name_H-M   'P 1'
#
loop_
_entity.id
_entity.type
_entity.pdbx_description
1 polymer ?
#
loop_
_entity_poly.entity_id
_entity_poly.type
_entity_poly.pdbx_seq_one_letter_code
_entity_poly.pdbx_strand_id
1 'polypeptide(L)'
;MPSEAVSAMSTLSARYDDGALHKMIQAAKNTRNLATKLKTEQMEHWLKVGKDPDDVFHLFKLDKTGDKLFSSRDFTAWTKYVDDFNAKHPEEPASITPTLMNYYSEDVLFKMAEAA
;
A
#
# COMPACT_ATOMS: atom_id res chain seq x y z
N MET A 1 7.86 22.05 -21.13
CA MET A 1 7.85 20.99 -20.09
C MET A 1 7.14 19.80 -20.72
N PRO A 2 7.70 18.58 -20.77
CA PRO A 2 7.05 17.50 -21.50
C PRO A 2 5.71 17.18 -20.82
N SER A 3 4.64 17.20 -21.61
CA SER A 3 3.30 16.79 -21.20
C SER A 3 3.32 15.33 -20.76
N GLU A 4 2.57 15.02 -19.70
CA GLU A 4 2.16 13.68 -19.25
C GLU A 4 2.45 12.54 -20.23
N ALA A 5 3.67 11.99 -20.18
CA ALA A 5 3.89 10.65 -20.71
C ALA A 5 3.11 9.72 -19.77
N VAL A 6 2.04 9.11 -20.26
CA VAL A 6 1.28 8.09 -19.51
C VAL A 6 2.30 7.06 -19.01
N SER A 7 2.43 6.90 -17.69
CA SER A 7 3.35 5.89 -17.15
C SER A 7 2.84 4.48 -17.50
N ALA A 8 3.75 3.50 -17.48
CA ALA A 8 3.36 2.11 -17.69
C ALA A 8 2.30 1.70 -16.65
N MET A 9 2.44 2.17 -15.40
CA MET A 9 1.44 1.95 -14.36
C MET A 9 0.06 2.51 -14.70
N SER A 10 -0.04 3.78 -15.14
CA SER A 10 -1.33 4.38 -15.50
C SER A 10 -2.02 3.64 -16.65
N THR A 11 -1.24 3.10 -17.59
CA THR A 11 -1.78 2.29 -18.69
C THR A 11 -2.29 0.93 -18.18
N LEU A 12 -1.56 0.31 -17.25
CA LEU A 12 -1.91 -0.99 -16.69
C LEU A 12 -3.11 -0.89 -15.74
N SER A 13 -3.21 0.16 -14.92
CA SER A 13 -4.34 0.39 -14.02
C SER A 13 -5.64 0.72 -14.76
N ALA A 14 -5.55 1.20 -16.00
CA ALA A 14 -6.70 1.34 -16.89
C ALA A 14 -7.24 0.01 -17.45
N ARG A 15 -6.54 -1.12 -17.21
CA ARG A 15 -6.88 -2.44 -17.78
C ARG A 15 -7.10 -3.52 -16.73
N TYR A 16 -6.47 -3.38 -15.57
CA TYR A 16 -6.50 -4.36 -14.49
C TYR A 16 -6.91 -3.67 -13.21
N ASP A 17 -7.70 -4.35 -12.38
CA ASP A 17 -7.93 -3.90 -11.02
C ASP A 17 -6.62 -3.87 -10.22
N ASP A 18 -6.55 -3.01 -9.21
CA ASP A 18 -5.36 -2.80 -8.39
C ASP A 18 -4.85 -4.11 -7.75
N GLY A 19 -5.77 -4.99 -7.35
CA GLY A 19 -5.44 -6.25 -6.69
C GLY A 19 -4.79 -7.25 -7.65
N ALA A 20 -5.33 -7.39 -8.86
CA ALA A 20 -4.73 -8.21 -9.92
C ALA A 20 -3.38 -7.63 -10.34
N LEU A 21 -3.31 -6.32 -10.57
CA LEU A 21 -2.08 -5.65 -11.00
C LEU A 21 -0.97 -5.74 -9.95
N HIS A 22 -1.28 -5.50 -8.67
CA HIS A 22 -0.33 -5.67 -7.58
C HIS A 22 0.22 -7.10 -7.53
N LYS A 23 -0.65 -8.12 -7.63
CA LYS A 23 -0.22 -9.53 -7.66
C LYS A 23 0.69 -9.84 -8.86
N MET A 24 0.38 -9.29 -10.04
CA MET A 24 1.22 -9.47 -11.24
C MET A 24 2.62 -8.87 -11.03
N ILE A 25 2.71 -7.66 -10.47
CA ILE A 25 3.99 -7.00 -10.17
C ILE A 25 4.80 -7.83 -9.16
N GLN A 26 4.17 -8.33 -8.09
CA GLN A 26 4.82 -9.18 -7.09
C GLN A 26 5.29 -10.53 -7.68
N ALA A 27 4.59 -11.05 -8.68
CA ALA A 27 4.92 -12.32 -9.33
C ALA A 27 6.06 -12.22 -10.36
N ALA A 28 6.47 -11.01 -10.77
CA ALA A 28 7.45 -10.77 -11.84
C ALA A 28 8.92 -11.05 -11.43
N LYS A 29 9.18 -12.27 -10.94
CA LYS A 29 10.47 -12.72 -10.37
C LYS A 29 11.64 -12.68 -11.36
N ASN A 30 11.37 -12.91 -12.65
CA ASN A 30 12.39 -12.97 -13.69
C ASN A 30 12.81 -11.58 -14.24
N THR A 31 12.13 -10.52 -13.83
CA THR A 31 12.38 -9.14 -14.29
C THR A 31 12.42 -8.19 -13.10
N ARG A 32 13.31 -8.47 -12.14
CA ARG A 32 13.40 -7.74 -10.86
C ARG A 32 13.45 -6.21 -11.03
N ASN A 33 14.26 -5.70 -11.95
CA ASN A 33 14.37 -4.24 -12.16
C ASN A 33 13.04 -3.63 -12.65
N LEU A 34 12.33 -4.32 -13.54
CA LEU A 34 11.02 -3.89 -14.01
C LEU A 34 9.98 -3.97 -12.89
N ALA A 35 9.99 -5.04 -12.10
CA ALA A 35 9.09 -5.23 -10.97
C ALA A 35 9.29 -4.13 -9.91
N THR A 36 10.54 -3.78 -9.59
CA THR A 36 10.87 -2.68 -8.67
C THR A 36 10.37 -1.35 -9.22
N LYS A 37 10.63 -1.06 -10.50
CA LYS A 37 10.15 0.18 -11.15
C LYS A 37 8.63 0.27 -11.11
N LEU A 38 7.92 -0.80 -11.47
CA LEU A 38 6.45 -0.84 -11.43
C LEU A 38 5.92 -0.72 -10.00
N LYS A 39 6.57 -1.33 -9.00
CA LYS A 39 6.16 -1.13 -7.60
C LYS A 39 6.26 0.34 -7.18
N THR A 40 7.35 1.03 -7.55
CA THR A 40 7.49 2.47 -7.30
C THR A 40 6.40 3.27 -8.00
N GLU A 41 6.18 3.04 -9.30
CA GLU A 41 5.13 3.73 -10.06
C GLU A 41 3.72 3.43 -9.50
N GLN A 42 3.47 2.23 -8.97
CA GLN A 42 2.21 1.87 -8.33
C GLN A 42 1.96 2.71 -7.08
N MET A 43 2.94 2.83 -6.19
CA MET A 43 2.80 3.64 -4.97
C MET A 43 2.61 5.12 -5.31
N GLU A 44 3.37 5.64 -6.29
CA GLU A 44 3.23 7.03 -6.75
C GLU A 44 1.86 7.29 -7.38
N HIS A 45 1.35 6.33 -8.16
CA HIS A 45 0.03 6.41 -8.78
C HIS A 45 -1.07 6.44 -7.72
N TRP A 46 -1.03 5.52 -6.74
CA TRP A 46 -1.98 5.48 -5.63
C TRP A 46 -1.98 6.78 -4.81
N LEU A 47 -0.80 7.34 -4.52
CA LEU A 47 -0.70 8.66 -3.89
C LEU A 47 -1.31 9.77 -4.75
N LYS A 48 -1.08 9.75 -6.08
CA LYS A 48 -1.61 10.77 -7.02
C LYS A 48 -3.13 10.74 -7.08
N VAL A 49 -3.74 9.56 -7.08
CA VAL A 49 -5.20 9.39 -7.18
C VAL A 49 -5.91 9.42 -5.83
N GLY A 50 -5.18 9.64 -4.73
CA GLY A 50 -5.76 9.66 -3.38
C GLY A 50 -6.32 8.29 -2.97
N LYS A 51 -5.65 7.19 -3.33
CA LYS A 51 -6.09 5.85 -2.95
C LYS A 51 -6.08 5.73 -1.42
N ASP A 52 -7.22 5.34 -0.87
CA ASP A 52 -7.45 5.22 0.57
C ASP A 52 -6.38 4.31 1.22
N PRO A 53 -5.71 4.75 2.29
CA PRO A 53 -4.77 3.91 3.02
C PRO A 53 -5.33 2.58 3.53
N ASP A 54 -6.61 2.49 3.87
CA ASP A 54 -7.30 1.25 4.24
C ASP A 54 -7.36 0.26 3.05
N ASP A 55 -7.67 0.75 1.85
CA ASP A 55 -7.59 -0.06 0.62
C ASP A 55 -6.15 -0.56 0.37
N VAL A 56 -5.15 0.29 0.57
CA VAL A 56 -3.74 -0.09 0.39
C VAL A 56 -3.30 -1.12 1.43
N PHE A 57 -3.81 -1.02 2.66
CA PHE A 57 -3.59 -2.01 3.72
C PHE A 57 -4.07 -3.40 3.27
N HIS A 58 -5.27 -3.45 2.68
CA HIS A 58 -5.85 -4.65 2.10
C HIS A 58 -5.10 -5.18 0.88
N LEU A 59 -4.64 -4.30 -0.02
CA LEU A 59 -3.86 -4.69 -1.20
C LEU A 59 -2.55 -5.37 -0.81
N PHE A 60 -1.95 -4.95 0.31
CA PHE A 60 -0.78 -5.57 0.91
C PHE A 60 -1.11 -6.83 1.72
N LYS A 61 -2.40 -7.18 1.85
CA LYS A 61 -2.92 -8.32 2.64
C LYS A 61 -2.53 -8.25 4.11
N LEU A 62 -2.40 -7.03 4.64
CA LEU A 62 -2.04 -6.81 6.04
C LEU A 62 -3.15 -7.24 6.98
N ASP A 63 -4.41 -7.30 6.52
CA ASP A 63 -5.56 -7.90 7.22
C ASP A 63 -5.39 -9.42 7.48
N LYS A 64 -4.46 -10.07 6.77
CA LYS A 64 -4.21 -11.53 6.86
C LYS A 64 -2.87 -11.88 7.46
N THR A 65 -2.10 -10.89 7.91
CA THR A 65 -0.75 -11.11 8.43
C THR A 65 -0.77 -11.65 9.87
N GLY A 66 -1.85 -11.39 10.61
CA GLY A 66 -2.04 -11.92 11.97
C GLY A 66 -1.00 -11.35 12.94
N ASP A 67 -0.51 -12.20 13.83
CA ASP A 67 0.47 -11.87 14.89
C ASP A 67 1.79 -11.27 14.38
N LYS A 68 2.11 -11.49 13.10
CA LYS A 68 3.34 -10.97 12.48
C LYS A 68 3.17 -9.58 11.87
N LEU A 69 2.05 -8.91 12.09
CA LEU A 69 1.75 -7.62 11.47
C LEU A 69 2.87 -6.60 11.69
N PHE A 70 3.23 -6.35 12.96
CA PHE A 70 4.20 -5.30 13.30
C PHE A 70 5.65 -5.62 12.90
N SER A 71 5.98 -6.89 12.67
CA SER A 71 7.29 -7.31 12.14
C SER A 71 7.33 -7.43 10.61
N SER A 72 6.20 -7.21 9.93
CA SER A 72 6.11 -7.30 8.47
C SER A 72 6.75 -6.10 7.79
N ARG A 73 7.62 -6.38 6.80
CA ARG A 73 8.16 -5.33 5.91
C ARG A 73 7.08 -4.61 5.11
N ASP A 74 5.98 -5.31 4.81
CA ASP A 74 4.86 -4.70 4.08
C ASP A 74 4.08 -3.75 5.00
N PHE A 75 4.01 -4.02 6.31
CA PHE A 75 3.45 -3.08 7.27
C PHE A 75 4.28 -1.79 7.35
N THR A 76 5.61 -1.90 7.41
CA THR A 76 6.51 -0.72 7.34
C THR A 76 6.34 0.07 6.04
N ALA A 77 6.13 -0.61 4.91
CA ALA A 77 5.90 0.07 3.63
C ALA A 77 4.54 0.77 3.60
N TRP A 78 3.52 0.17 4.23
CA TRP A 78 2.20 0.77 4.36
C TRP A 78 2.19 1.98 5.30
N THR A 79 2.86 1.93 6.46
CA THR A 79 2.93 3.11 7.35
C THR A 79 3.60 4.29 6.65
N LYS A 80 4.67 4.04 5.90
CA LYS A 80 5.28 5.06 5.04
C LYS A 80 4.30 5.61 3.99
N TYR A 81 3.45 4.77 3.41
CA TYR A 81 2.42 5.23 2.48
C TYR A 81 1.42 6.16 3.18
N VAL A 82 1.00 5.87 4.41
CA VAL A 82 0.12 6.76 5.20
C VAL A 82 0.79 8.12 5.42
N ASP A 83 2.08 8.14 5.79
CA ASP A 83 2.83 9.38 5.97
C ASP A 83 2.91 10.20 4.67
N ASP A 84 3.27 9.54 3.56
CA ASP A 84 3.37 10.17 2.25
C ASP A 84 2.00 10.64 1.72
N PHE A 85 0.91 9.93 2.05
CA PHE A 85 -0.47 10.30 1.74
C PHE A 85 -0.87 11.57 2.50
N ASN A 86 -0.67 11.60 3.82
CA ASN A 86 -1.01 12.75 4.67
C ASN A 86 -0.21 14.00 4.29
N ALA A 87 1.03 13.84 3.84
CA ALA A 87 1.84 14.95 3.35
C ALA A 87 1.30 15.55 2.03
N LYS A 88 0.60 14.74 1.21
CA LYS A 88 0.03 15.16 -0.08
C LYS A 88 -1.42 15.60 -0.01
N HIS A 89 -2.18 15.07 0.95
CA HIS A 89 -3.61 15.31 1.16
C HIS A 89 -3.86 15.80 2.60
N PRO A 90 -3.31 16.97 3.00
CA PRO A 90 -3.39 17.47 4.38
C PRO A 90 -4.81 17.86 4.84
N GLU A 91 -5.75 18.01 3.91
CA GLU A 91 -7.15 18.33 4.17
C GLU A 91 -7.94 17.16 4.78
N GLU A 92 -7.56 15.93 4.44
CA GLU A 92 -8.22 14.69 4.87
C GLU A 92 -7.17 13.67 5.31
N PRO A 93 -6.46 13.92 6.43
CA PRO A 93 -5.39 13.04 6.87
C PRO A 93 -5.95 11.69 7.35
N ALA A 94 -5.33 10.63 6.88
CA ALA A 94 -5.58 9.28 7.35
C ALA A 94 -4.84 9.01 8.67
N SER A 95 -5.42 8.14 9.50
CA SER A 95 -4.84 7.70 10.76
C SER A 95 -4.60 6.19 10.75
N ILE A 96 -3.50 5.75 11.32
CA ILE A 96 -3.12 4.33 11.37
C ILE A 96 -4.08 3.52 12.25
N THR A 97 -4.43 4.03 13.43
CA THR A 97 -5.20 3.26 14.43
C THR A 97 -6.59 2.85 13.93
N PRO A 98 -7.41 3.74 13.33
CA PRO A 98 -8.71 3.33 12.78
C PRO A 98 -8.61 2.20 11.75
N THR A 99 -7.64 2.27 10.83
CA THR A 99 -7.42 1.19 9.84
C THR A 99 -7.08 -0.13 10.52
N LEU A 100 -6.23 -0.13 11.55
CA LEU A 100 -5.93 -1.35 12.31
C LEU A 100 -7.19 -1.92 12.98
N MET A 101 -8.02 -1.06 13.57
CA MET A 101 -9.26 -1.46 14.26
C MET A 101 -10.34 -2.02 13.32
N ASN A 102 -10.27 -1.73 12.01
CA ASN A 102 -11.17 -2.34 11.01
C ASN A 102 -10.90 -3.85 10.83
N TYR A 103 -9.69 -4.32 11.14
CA TYR A 103 -9.26 -5.70 10.86
C TYR A 103 -8.84 -6.48 12.11
N TYR A 104 -8.47 -5.78 13.17
CA TYR A 104 -7.97 -6.36 14.41
C TYR A 104 -8.70 -5.72 15.59
N SER A 105 -9.20 -6.55 16.51
CA SER A 105 -9.77 -6.01 17.75
C SER A 105 -8.68 -5.36 18.60
N GLU A 106 -9.09 -4.42 19.45
CA GLU A 106 -8.16 -3.69 20.34
C GLU A 106 -7.34 -4.65 21.23
N ASP A 107 -7.98 -5.65 21.85
CA ASP A 107 -7.30 -6.68 22.65
C ASP A 107 -6.23 -7.44 21.86
N VAL A 108 -6.50 -7.69 20.58
CA VAL A 108 -5.58 -8.40 19.69
C VAL A 108 -4.42 -7.50 19.31
N LEU A 109 -4.67 -6.24 18.97
CA LEU A 109 -3.63 -5.25 18.67
C LEU A 109 -2.71 -5.02 19.86
N PHE A 110 -3.26 -4.91 21.06
CA PHE A 110 -2.49 -4.73 22.29
C PHE A 110 -1.51 -5.89 22.51
N LYS A 111 -1.99 -7.13 22.40
CA LYS A 111 -1.13 -8.32 22.53
C LYS A 111 -0.05 -8.40 21.45
N MET A 112 -0.38 -8.03 20.21
CA MET A 112 0.61 -7.97 19.13
C MET A 112 1.69 -6.92 19.43
N ALA A 113 1.32 -5.78 20.00
CA ALA A 113 2.24 -4.71 20.33
C ALA A 113 3.18 -5.07 21.49
N GLU A 114 2.69 -5.79 22.50
CA GLU A 114 3.52 -6.32 23.59
C GLU A 114 4.56 -7.34 23.11
N ALA A 115 4.28 -8.05 22.01
CA ALA A 115 5.12 -9.11 21.47
C ALA A 115 6.11 -8.65 20.37
N ALA A 116 6.06 -7.38 19.95
CA ALA A 116 6.79 -6.85 18.80
C ALA A 116 8.22 -6.36 19.11
#